data_AF-A0A7X1Y386-F1
#
_entry.id   AF-A0A7X1Y386-F1
#
_cell.length_a   1.000
_cell.length_b   1.000
_cell.length_c   1.000
_cell.angle_alpha   90.00
_cell.angle_beta   90.00
_cell.angle_gamma   90.00
#
_symmetry.space_group_name_H-M   'P 1'
#
loop_
_entity.id
_entity.type
_entity.pdbx_description
1 polymer ?
#
loop_
_entity_poly.entity_id
_entity_poly.type
_entity_poly.pdbx_seq_one_letter_code
_entity_poly.pdbx_strand_id
1 'polypeptide(L)'
;LMAMVIILGGILNGVFTATESAAVAVVWSFFVTMFIYRDYKWRDLPKLMHRAVRTISIVMILIGFAASFGYILTLMEIPMKITTAFLTLSDNRYVILMCI
;
A
#
# COMPACT_ATOMS: atom_id res chain seq x y z
N LEU A 1 14.13 -2.60 -16.69
CA LEU A 1 15.04 -3.59 -16.05
C LEU A 1 15.92 -2.98 -14.96
N MET A 2 16.59 -1.85 -15.20
CA MET A 2 17.45 -1.21 -14.17
C MET A 2 16.72 -0.87 -12.85
N ALA A 3 15.45 -0.47 -12.91
CA ALA A 3 14.64 -0.19 -11.70
C ALA A 3 14.48 -1.41 -10.78
N MET A 4 14.36 -2.62 -11.35
CA MET A 4 14.26 -3.88 -10.60
C MET A 4 15.56 -4.15 -9.81
N VAL A 5 16.71 -3.86 -10.43
CA VAL A 5 18.04 -4.01 -9.84
C VAL A 5 18.25 -2.99 -8.71
N ILE A 6 17.75 -1.77 -8.86
CA ILE A 6 17.83 -0.74 -7.81
C ILE A 6 17.00 -1.15 -6.58
N ILE A 7 15.80 -1.70 -6.78
CA ILE A 7 14.92 -2.11 -5.68
C ILE A 7 15.49 -3.33 -4.95
N LEU A 8 15.78 -4.41 -5.68
CA LEU A 8 16.34 -5.64 -5.10
C LEU A 8 17.74 -5.39 -4.54
N GLY A 9 18.58 -4.63 -5.24
CA GLY A 9 19.92 -4.27 -4.77
C GLY A 9 19.89 -3.42 -3.51
N GLY A 10 19.00 -2.42 -3.43
CA GLY A 10 18.85 -1.56 -2.25
C GLY A 10 18.36 -2.31 -1.01
N ILE A 11 17.37 -3.19 -1.19
CA ILE A 11 16.79 -4.00 -0.11
C ILE A 11 17.76 -5.11 0.33
N LEU A 12 18.32 -5.87 -0.62
CA LEU A 12 19.18 -7.03 -0.31
C LEU A 12 20.52 -6.65 0.30
N ASN A 13 21.08 -5.47 -0.05
CA ASN A 13 22.31 -4.98 0.58
C ASN A 13 22.05 -4.27 1.92
N GLY A 14 20.79 -4.17 2.38
CA GLY A 14 20.45 -3.54 3.66
C GLY A 14 20.74 -2.04 3.75
N VAL A 15 20.99 -1.39 2.61
CA VAL A 15 21.32 0.05 2.56
C VAL A 15 20.05 0.90 2.69
N PHE A 16 18.92 0.41 2.18
CA PHE A 16 17.66 1.13 2.16
C PHE A 16 16.47 0.24 2.50
N THR A 17 15.46 0.83 3.11
CA THR A 17 14.16 0.23 3.35
C THR A 17 13.38 0.09 2.04
N ALA A 18 12.37 -0.80 1.99
CA ALA A 18 11.59 -1.05 0.79
C ALA A 18 10.93 0.22 0.23
N THR A 19 10.47 1.12 1.10
CA THR A 19 9.85 2.41 0.75
C THR A 19 10.86 3.38 0.12
N GLU A 20 12.06 3.48 0.67
CA GLU A 20 13.14 4.34 0.16
C GLU A 20 13.64 3.84 -1.18
N SER A 21 13.83 2.52 -1.31
CA SER A 21 14.25 1.88 -2.55
C SER A 21 13.25 2.10 -3.70
N ALA A 22 11.95 2.05 -3.39
CA ALA A 22 10.89 2.35 -4.36
C ALA A 22 10.95 3.81 -4.81
N ALA A 23 11.16 4.76 -3.89
CA ALA A 23 11.28 6.18 -4.23
C ALA A 23 12.47 6.44 -5.18
N VAL A 24 13.64 5.86 -4.89
CA VAL A 24 14.83 5.97 -5.76
C VAL A 24 14.57 5.36 -7.14
N ALA A 25 13.92 4.21 -7.21
CA ALA A 25 13.59 3.55 -8.47
C ALA A 25 12.62 4.38 -9.34
N VAL A 26 11.66 5.09 -8.73
CA VAL A 26 10.75 6.01 -9.45
C VAL A 26 11.51 7.19 -10.02
N VAL A 27 12.39 7.82 -9.22
CA VAL A 27 13.23 8.95 -9.69
C VAL A 27 14.14 8.49 -10.84
N TRP A 28 14.76 7.33 -10.72
CA TRP A 28 15.58 6.75 -11.79
C TRP A 28 14.77 6.49 -13.06
N SER A 29 13.59 5.88 -12.91
CA SER A 29 12.70 5.57 -14.05
C SER A 29 12.22 6.85 -14.73
N PHE A 30 11.92 7.90 -13.97
CA PHE A 30 11.58 9.22 -14.48
C PHE A 30 12.75 9.83 -15.28
N PHE A 31 13.96 9.79 -14.72
CA PHE A 31 15.16 10.30 -15.40
C PHE A 31 15.43 9.57 -16.71
N VAL A 32 15.39 8.23 -16.71
CA VAL A 32 15.61 7.40 -17.90
C VAL A 32 14.56 7.67 -18.97
N THR A 33 13.28 7.78 -18.58
CA THR A 33 12.19 8.07 -19.52
C THR A 33 12.35 9.44 -20.18
N MET A 34 12.77 10.44 -19.41
CA MET A 34 12.87 11.83 -19.88
C MET A 34 14.15 12.10 -20.70
N PHE A 35 15.29 11.60 -20.24
CA PHE A 35 16.61 11.95 -20.80
C PHE A 35 17.17 10.91 -21.77
N ILE A 36 16.93 9.62 -21.54
CA ILE A 36 17.47 8.55 -22.39
C ILE A 36 16.49 8.22 -23.51
N TYR A 37 15.25 7.85 -23.18
CA TYR A 37 14.27 7.46 -24.18
C TYR A 37 13.66 8.67 -24.89
N ARG A 38 13.57 9.84 -24.23
CA ARG A 38 12.94 11.06 -24.78
C ARG A 38 11.52 10.84 -25.33
N ASP A 39 10.83 9.79 -24.87
CA ASP A 39 9.48 9.44 -25.32
C ASP A 39 8.45 10.53 -24.97
N TYR A 40 8.72 11.31 -23.90
CA TYR A 40 7.83 12.36 -23.42
C TYR A 40 8.52 13.72 -23.39
N LYS A 41 7.82 14.77 -23.84
CA LYS A 41 8.28 16.15 -23.70
C LYS A 41 7.83 16.70 -22.34
N TRP A 42 8.53 17.71 -21.83
CA TRP A 42 8.20 18.39 -20.56
C TRP A 42 6.74 18.89 -20.51
N ARG A 43 6.13 19.13 -21.67
CA ARG A 43 4.74 19.58 -21.80
C ARG A 43 3.70 18.46 -21.57
N ASP A 44 4.09 17.20 -21.69
CA ASP A 44 3.21 16.03 -21.53
C ASP A 44 3.19 15.49 -20.09
N LEU A 45 4.13 15.95 -19.26
CA LEU A 45 4.27 15.60 -17.86
C LEU A 45 2.98 15.80 -17.04
N PRO A 46 2.23 16.92 -17.17
CA PRO A 46 0.97 17.12 -16.46
C PRO A 46 -0.08 16.08 -16.85
N LYS A 47 -0.12 15.70 -18.14
CA LYS A 47 -1.07 14.71 -18.65
C LYS A 47 -0.74 13.30 -18.14
N LEU A 48 0.55 12.96 -18.07
CA LEU A 48 1.03 11.70 -17.49
C LEU A 48 0.68 11.62 -16.00
N MET A 49 0.96 12.68 -15.24
CA MET A 49 0.65 12.78 -13.82
C MET A 49 -0.86 12.67 -13.59
N HIS A 50 -1.69 13.37 -14.36
CA HIS A 50 -3.14 13.29 -14.22
C HIS A 50 -3.66 11.86 -14.44
N ARG A 51 -3.09 11.12 -15.40
CA ARG A 51 -3.45 9.72 -15.64
C ARG A 51 -3.08 8.82 -14.44
N ALA A 52 -1.88 8.98 -13.91
CA ALA A 52 -1.42 8.22 -12.75
C ALA A 52 -2.27 8.53 -11.51
N VAL A 53 -2.52 9.82 -11.24
CA VAL A 53 -3.37 10.27 -10.13
C VAL A 53 -4.76 9.70 -10.26
N ARG A 54 -5.39 9.75 -11.44
CA ARG A 54 -6.74 9.21 -11.67
C ARG A 54 -6.87 7.74 -11.25
N THR A 55 -5.87 6.92 -11.56
CA THR A 55 -5.86 5.51 -11.15
C THR A 55 -5.72 5.36 -9.64
N ILE A 56 -4.81 6.13 -9.03
CA ILE A 56 -4.56 6.09 -7.57
C ILE A 56 -5.74 6.65 -6.77
N SER A 57 -6.43 7.67 -7.28
CA SER A 57 -7.56 8.32 -6.58
C SER A 57 -8.69 7.34 -6.28
N ILE A 58 -9.04 6.46 -7.22
CA ILE A 58 -10.10 5.46 -7.02
C ILE A 58 -9.72 4.52 -5.86
N VAL A 59 -8.46 4.08 -5.83
CA VAL A 59 -7.94 3.18 -4.79
C VAL A 59 -7.88 3.91 -3.43
N MET A 60 -7.40 5.15 -3.40
CA MET A 60 -7.28 5.93 -2.17
C MET A 60 -8.64 6.24 -1.54
N ILE A 61 -9.67 6.53 -2.34
CA ILE A 61 -11.05 6.73 -1.83
C ILE A 61 -11.55 5.47 -1.15
N LEU A 62 -11.33 4.30 -1.76
CA LEU A 62 -11.73 3.02 -1.20
C LEU A 62 -11.00 2.71 0.12
N ILE A 63 -9.68 2.95 0.16
CA ILE A 63 -8.88 2.79 1.39
C ILE A 63 -9.38 3.75 2.47
N GLY A 64 -9.70 5.00 2.13
CA GLY A 64 -10.23 5.98 3.08
C GLY A 64 -11.56 5.56 3.70
N PHE A 65 -12.47 5.02 2.89
CA PHE A 65 -13.74 4.48 3.40
C PHE A 65 -13.51 3.24 4.29
N ALA A 66 -12.65 2.32 3.85
CA ALA A 66 -12.31 1.13 4.63
C ALA A 66 -11.65 1.48 5.98
N ALA A 67 -10.74 2.46 6.00
CA ALA A 67 -10.09 2.93 7.21
C ALA A 67 -11.07 3.62 8.17
N SER A 68 -11.97 4.46 7.64
CA SER A 68 -13.01 5.11 8.44
C SER A 68 -13.99 4.09 9.03
N PHE A 69 -14.42 3.12 8.24
CA PHE A 69 -15.27 2.02 8.71
C PHE A 69 -14.57 1.20 9.79
N GLY A 70 -13.31 0.82 9.58
CA GLY A 70 -12.49 0.14 10.58
C GLY A 70 -12.39 0.94 11.88
N TYR A 71 -12.16 2.24 11.79
CA TYR A 71 -12.10 3.12 12.97
C TYR A 71 -13.44 3.19 13.72
N ILE A 72 -14.56 3.30 13.01
CA ILE A 72 -15.89 3.29 13.62
C ILE A 72 -16.18 1.96 14.32
N LEU A 73 -15.81 0.83 13.71
CA LEU A 73 -15.94 -0.48 14.35
C LEU A 73 -15.14 -0.57 15.66
N THR A 74 -13.93 -0.01 15.67
CA THR A 74 -13.10 0.04 16.89
C THR A 74 -13.70 0.95 17.95
N LEU A 75 -14.28 2.10 17.58
CA LEU A 75 -14.93 3.01 18.52
C LEU A 75 -16.20 2.42 19.15
N MET A 76 -16.96 1.62 18.39
CA MET A 76 -18.15 0.94 18.90
C MET A 76 -17.82 -0.33 19.70
N GLU A 77 -16.53 -0.66 19.84
CA GLU A 77 -16.03 -1.87 20.48
C GLU A 77 -16.68 -3.15 19.94
N ILE A 78 -17.14 -3.13 18.68
CA ILE A 78 -17.74 -4.28 18.01
C ILE A 78 -16.79 -5.49 18.02
N PRO A 79 -15.47 -5.34 17.75
CA PRO A 79 -14.52 -6.44 17.87
C PRO A 79 -14.50 -7.06 19.28
N MET A 80 -14.58 -6.24 20.33
CA MET A 80 -14.61 -6.74 21.71
C MET A 80 -15.93 -7.43 22.04
N LYS A 81 -17.07 -6.87 21.63
CA LYS A 81 -18.39 -7.52 21.84
C LYS A 81 -18.49 -8.88 21.15
N ILE A 82 -17.94 -8.98 19.93
CA ILE A 82 -17.84 -10.24 19.21
C ILE A 82 -16.93 -11.21 19.99
N THR A 83 -15.77 -10.75 20.46
CA THR A 83 -14.84 -11.59 21.25
C THR A 83 -15.49 -12.09 22.54
N THR A 84 -16.23 -11.25 23.26
CA THR A 84 -16.96 -11.63 24.48
C THR A 84 -18.10 -12.61 24.17
N ALA A 85 -18.82 -12.43 23.06
CA ALA A 85 -19.85 -13.39 22.63
C ALA A 85 -19.26 -14.77 22.31
N PHE A 86 -18.09 -14.83 21.67
CA PHE A 86 -17.37 -16.09 21.43
C PHE A 86 -16.90 -16.73 22.74
N LEU A 87 -16.40 -15.94 23.70
CA LEU A 87 -15.97 -16.43 25.02
C LEU A 87 -17.15 -16.97 25.85
N THR A 88 -18.35 -16.40 25.72
CA THR A 88 -19.55 -16.95 26.37
C THR A 88 -20.01 -18.30 25.78
N LEU A 89 -19.62 -18.61 24.54
CA LEU A 89 -19.97 -19.87 23.89
C LEU A 89 -19.00 -21.01 24.25
N SER A 90 -17.73 -20.71 24.53
CA SER A 90 -16.75 -21.71 24.99
C SER A 90 -15.52 -21.10 25.68
N ASP A 91 -15.17 -21.61 26.87
CA ASP A 91 -13.98 -21.23 27.65
C ASP A 91 -12.70 -21.94 27.14
N ASN A 92 -12.83 -22.92 26.23
CA ASN A 92 -11.73 -23.76 25.78
C ASN A 92 -11.02 -23.16 24.56
N ARG A 93 -9.74 -22.80 24.74
CA ARG A 93 -8.85 -22.19 23.73
C ARG A 93 -8.84 -22.90 22.37
N TYR A 94 -9.02 -24.23 22.35
CA TYR A 94 -9.04 -25.01 21.10
C TYR A 94 -10.34 -24.90 20.31
N VAL A 95 -11.47 -24.61 20.96
CA VAL A 95 -12.78 -24.44 20.29
C VAL A 95 -12.87 -23.06 19.63
N ILE A 96 -12.34 -22.03 20.31
CA ILE A 96 -12.29 -20.66 19.77
C ILE A 96 -11.40 -20.60 18.52
N LEU A 97 -10.26 -21.29 18.52
CA LEU A 97 -9.38 -21.38 17.35
C LEU A 97 -9.96 -22.16 16.17
N MET A 98 -10.97 -23.00 16.37
CA MET A 98 -11.64 -23.77 15.30
C MET A 98 -12.82 -23.02 14.66
N CYS A 99 -13.39 -22.03 15.37
CA CYS A 99 -14.50 -21.21 14.89
C CYS A 99 -14.08 -19.90 14.19
N ILE A 100 -12.82 -19.48 14.37
CA ILE A 100 -12.20 -18.34 13.67
C ILE A 100 -11.66 -18.80 12.32
#